data_AF-A0A226E9D7-F1
#
_entry.id   AF-A0A226E9D7-F1
#
_cell.length_a   1.000
_cell.length_b   1.000
_cell.length_c   1.000
_cell.angle_alpha   90.00
_cell.angle_beta   90.00
_cell.angle_gamma   90.00
#
_symmetry.space_group_name_H-M   'P 1'
#
loop_
_entity.id
_entity.type
_entity.pdbx_description
1 polymer ?
#
loop_
_entity_poly.entity_id
_entity_poly.type
_entity_poly.pdbx_seq_one_letter_code
_entity_poly.pdbx_strand_id
1 'polypeptide(L)'
;MTEKREKPVTVEEKPSSDRSCLILAFFLFVLICILMCHTSWEVADPGGDRNVTFDTLRAEGLQKQAQFLLDYVVTPFVNSDLYTLSDQLEEKVPKFVPFRGNVGKVRRVVGEVRNEIEIQTGHGTRYIVAEKPRYKEDLYPGDDFYVRDIFTLGEKNRPVIVFLDCDSVPQNIVDLFILHLVKATPGRYLVLATSAKNWTVPASLGGPSGLSKPLQIPTLPTIKERRKLIEACTSAWDEPPGEEILYVMANRTAALLHRETSVEQEIGTLCKLAYRIGLELHEKERRRAGTGGKKIHGEEISVSLKNWEDALASIVSKEE
;
A
#
# COMPACT_ATOMS: atom_id res chain seq x y z
N MET A 1 -89.90 -43.40 8.27
CA MET A 1 -89.12 -43.02 7.06
C MET A 1 -88.47 -41.67 7.32
N THR A 2 -87.16 -41.45 7.25
CA THR A 2 -85.96 -42.31 7.27
C THR A 2 -84.87 -41.31 7.66
N GLU A 3 -84.14 -41.61 8.74
CA GLU A 3 -83.08 -40.81 9.34
C GLU A 3 -81.95 -40.54 8.32
N LYS A 4 -81.61 -39.26 8.05
CA LYS A 4 -80.37 -38.87 7.37
C LYS A 4 -79.40 -38.33 8.41
N ARG A 5 -78.56 -39.22 8.96
CA ARG A 5 -77.33 -38.85 9.68
C ARG A 5 -76.31 -38.37 8.65
N GLU A 6 -76.04 -37.07 8.61
CA GLU A 6 -74.82 -36.55 8.00
C GLU A 6 -73.64 -36.81 8.96
N LYS A 7 -72.64 -37.54 8.48
CA LYS A 7 -71.35 -37.71 9.18
C LYS A 7 -70.61 -36.37 9.16
N PRO A 8 -69.91 -36.00 10.25
CA PRO A 8 -68.98 -34.88 10.17
C PRO A 8 -67.82 -35.29 9.25
N VAL A 9 -67.55 -34.48 8.25
CA VAL A 9 -66.33 -34.55 7.45
C VAL A 9 -65.20 -34.09 8.34
N THR A 10 -64.38 -35.03 8.79
CA THR A 10 -63.06 -34.75 9.36
C THR A 10 -62.25 -34.04 8.28
N VAL A 11 -62.03 -32.75 8.46
CA VAL A 11 -61.00 -32.02 7.71
C VAL A 11 -59.67 -32.56 8.21
N GLU A 12 -58.99 -33.38 7.39
CA GLU A 12 -57.59 -33.71 7.60
C GLU A 12 -56.80 -32.40 7.56
N GLU A 13 -56.38 -31.90 8.72
CA GLU A 13 -55.32 -30.90 8.80
C GLU A 13 -54.06 -31.52 8.18
N LYS A 14 -53.76 -31.11 6.94
CA LYS A 14 -52.47 -31.37 6.33
C LYS A 14 -51.38 -30.89 7.30
N PRO A 15 -50.36 -31.72 7.55
CA PRO A 15 -49.53 -31.58 8.73
C PRO A 15 -48.71 -30.30 8.64
N SER A 16 -48.62 -29.61 9.78
CA SER A 16 -47.49 -28.87 10.40
C SER A 16 -46.17 -28.65 9.64
N SER A 17 -45.84 -29.46 8.63
CA SER A 17 -44.59 -29.49 7.87
C SER A 17 -44.24 -28.15 7.22
N ASP A 18 -45.20 -27.43 6.63
CA ASP A 18 -44.89 -26.18 5.92
C ASP A 18 -44.55 -25.03 6.88
N ARG A 19 -45.23 -24.98 8.04
CA ARG A 19 -44.89 -24.01 9.10
C ARG A 19 -43.54 -24.36 9.75
N SER A 20 -43.28 -25.64 9.97
CA SER A 20 -41.98 -26.11 10.47
C SER A 20 -40.85 -25.77 9.50
N CYS A 21 -41.04 -25.95 8.18
CA CYS A 21 -40.06 -25.56 7.17
C CYS A 21 -39.83 -24.04 7.11
N LEU A 22 -40.89 -23.23 7.20
CA LEU A 22 -40.78 -21.76 7.23
C LEU A 22 -40.06 -21.26 8.49
N ILE A 23 -40.37 -21.84 9.64
CA ILE A 23 -39.71 -21.51 10.91
C ILE A 23 -38.24 -21.94 10.85
N LEU A 24 -37.94 -23.12 10.31
CA LEU A 24 -36.59 -23.64 10.19
C LEU A 24 -35.77 -22.83 9.17
N ALA A 25 -36.37 -22.43 8.04
CA ALA A 25 -35.74 -21.53 7.07
C ALA A 25 -35.48 -20.14 7.65
N PHE A 26 -36.41 -19.60 8.45
CA PHE A 26 -36.22 -18.33 9.16
C PHE A 26 -35.09 -18.42 10.19
N PHE A 27 -35.05 -19.49 10.99
CA PHE A 27 -33.94 -19.71 11.92
C PHE A 27 -32.61 -19.93 11.19
N LEU A 28 -32.60 -20.63 10.05
CA LEU A 28 -31.40 -20.80 9.24
C LEU A 28 -30.92 -19.47 8.66
N PHE A 29 -31.85 -18.64 8.19
CA PHE A 29 -31.56 -17.29 7.70
C PHE A 29 -31.00 -16.41 8.81
N VAL A 30 -31.62 -16.39 9.98
CA VAL A 30 -31.13 -15.66 11.15
C VAL A 30 -29.78 -16.20 11.60
N LEU A 31 -29.57 -17.52 11.59
CA LEU A 31 -28.29 -18.15 11.92
C LEU A 31 -27.21 -17.78 10.91
N ILE A 32 -27.52 -17.75 9.61
CA ILE A 32 -26.61 -17.29 8.55
C ILE A 32 -26.30 -15.81 8.75
N CYS A 33 -27.28 -14.96 9.03
CA CYS A 33 -27.05 -13.55 9.34
C CYS A 33 -26.15 -13.39 10.57
N ILE A 34 -26.38 -14.15 11.64
CA ILE A 34 -25.56 -14.16 12.86
C ILE A 34 -24.15 -14.68 12.57
N LEU A 35 -24.00 -15.75 11.77
CA LEU A 35 -22.72 -16.29 11.33
C LEU A 35 -21.95 -15.28 10.46
N MET A 36 -22.62 -14.58 9.55
CA MET A 36 -22.04 -13.49 8.76
C MET A 36 -21.66 -12.28 9.64
N CYS A 37 -22.44 -11.97 10.68
CA CYS A 37 -22.09 -10.95 11.67
C CYS A 37 -20.92 -11.36 12.60
N HIS A 38 -20.64 -12.65 12.74
CA HIS A 38 -19.59 -13.21 13.60
C HIS A 38 -18.36 -13.74 12.86
N THR A 39 -18.35 -13.73 11.53
CA THR A 39 -17.08 -13.83 10.79
C THR A 39 -16.27 -12.58 11.07
N SER A 40 -15.47 -12.61 12.13
CA SER A 40 -14.32 -11.74 12.26
C SER A 40 -13.39 -12.12 11.13
N TRP A 41 -13.55 -11.43 10.00
CA TRP A 41 -12.55 -11.43 8.96
C TRP A 41 -11.28 -10.91 9.64
N GLU A 42 -10.32 -11.81 9.83
CA GLU A 42 -8.95 -11.42 10.09
C GLU A 42 -8.51 -10.67 8.84
N VAL A 43 -8.82 -9.38 8.79
CA VAL A 43 -8.04 -8.47 7.97
C VAL A 43 -6.65 -8.62 8.51
N ALA A 44 -5.82 -9.33 7.75
CA ALA A 44 -4.42 -9.49 8.08
C ALA A 44 -3.87 -8.08 8.28
N ASP A 45 -3.52 -7.76 9.53
CA ASP A 45 -2.66 -6.64 9.81
C ASP A 45 -1.34 -7.00 9.12
N PRO A 46 -0.97 -6.37 7.99
CA PRO A 46 0.16 -6.85 7.19
C PRO A 46 1.50 -6.70 7.90
N GLY A 47 1.52 -6.22 9.15
CA GLY A 47 2.74 -5.92 9.88
C GLY A 47 3.51 -4.85 9.13
N GLY A 48 3.23 -3.59 9.44
CA GLY A 48 4.14 -2.52 9.01
C GLY A 48 5.56 -2.82 9.51
N ASP A 49 6.58 -2.48 8.72
CA ASP A 49 7.96 -2.51 9.19
C ASP A 49 8.08 -1.52 10.35
N ARG A 50 8.07 -2.02 11.59
CA ARG A 50 8.12 -1.22 12.82
C ARG A 50 9.42 -0.42 12.99
N ASN A 51 10.39 -0.61 12.09
CA ASN A 51 11.68 0.07 12.14
C ASN A 51 11.72 1.38 11.34
N VAL A 52 10.70 1.65 10.54
CA VAL A 52 10.58 2.94 9.86
C VAL A 52 9.94 3.92 10.87
N THR A 53 10.45 5.16 10.92
CA THR A 53 9.97 6.26 11.78
C THR A 53 9.85 7.54 10.95
N PHE A 54 9.20 8.59 11.46
CA PHE A 54 9.25 9.92 10.83
C PHE A 54 10.69 10.43 10.69
N ASP A 55 11.60 10.12 11.62
CA ASP A 55 13.02 10.46 11.48
C ASP A 55 13.70 9.72 10.32
N THR A 56 13.32 8.46 10.08
CA THR A 56 13.75 7.70 8.91
C THR A 56 13.28 8.37 7.62
N LEU A 57 12.02 8.81 7.53
CA LEU A 57 11.50 9.53 6.36
C LEU A 57 12.23 10.86 6.13
N ARG A 58 12.48 11.61 7.21
CA ARG A 58 13.26 12.87 7.18
C ARG A 58 14.66 12.63 6.62
N ALA A 59 15.35 11.58 7.10
CA ALA A 59 16.68 11.18 6.62
C ALA A 59 16.70 10.64 5.18
N GLU A 60 15.54 10.28 4.62
CA GLU A 60 15.33 9.91 3.22
C GLU A 60 14.93 11.11 2.33
N GLY A 61 14.93 12.33 2.88
CA GLY A 61 14.65 13.56 2.14
C GLY A 61 13.16 13.93 2.08
N LEU A 62 12.31 13.24 2.83
CA LEU A 62 10.87 13.51 2.93
C LEU A 62 10.53 14.48 4.07
N GLN A 63 11.44 15.37 4.46
CA GLN A 63 11.29 16.29 5.60
C GLN A 63 9.96 17.05 5.59
N LYS A 64 9.59 17.61 4.43
CA LYS A 64 8.36 18.41 4.29
C LYS A 64 7.10 17.54 4.40
N GLN A 65 7.11 16.36 3.78
CA GLN A 65 6.01 15.41 3.84
C GLN A 65 5.84 14.85 5.25
N ALA A 66 6.94 14.49 5.91
CA ALA A 66 6.95 14.04 7.30
C ALA A 66 6.34 15.09 8.23
N GLN A 67 6.80 16.34 8.12
CA GLN A 67 6.26 17.44 8.91
C GLN A 67 4.77 17.68 8.62
N PHE A 68 4.39 17.69 7.34
CA PHE A 68 2.99 17.86 6.94
C PHE A 68 2.08 16.76 7.49
N LEU A 69 2.49 15.49 7.42
CA LEU A 69 1.72 14.38 7.96
C LEU A 69 1.60 14.47 9.48
N LEU A 70 2.66 14.88 10.17
CA LEU A 70 2.61 15.09 11.61
C LEU A 70 1.62 16.20 12.00
N ASP A 71 1.68 17.35 11.32
CA ASP A 71 0.91 18.54 11.66
C ASP A 71 -0.57 18.45 11.25
N TYR A 72 -0.86 17.84 10.10
CA TYR A 72 -2.20 17.85 9.49
C TYR A 72 -2.91 16.50 9.49
N VAL A 73 -2.23 15.40 9.82
CA VAL A 73 -2.83 14.06 9.85
C VAL A 73 -2.73 13.44 11.24
N VAL A 74 -1.52 13.18 11.72
CA VAL A 74 -1.31 12.45 12.99
C VAL A 74 -1.79 13.27 14.18
N THR A 75 -1.26 14.48 14.37
CA THR A 75 -1.60 15.30 15.54
C THR A 75 -3.10 15.58 15.62
N PRO A 76 -3.78 15.96 14.52
CA PRO A 76 -5.22 16.16 14.56
C PRO A 76 -6.01 14.89 14.88
N PHE A 77 -5.61 13.76 14.30
CA PHE A 77 -6.30 12.48 14.49
C PHE A 77 -6.18 11.96 15.94
N VAL A 78 -4.97 12.01 16.51
CA VAL A 78 -4.71 11.61 17.91
C VAL A 78 -5.48 12.50 18.89
N ASN A 79 -5.61 13.80 18.59
CA ASN A 79 -6.31 14.76 19.44
C ASN A 79 -7.78 14.97 19.05
N SER A 80 -8.39 14.01 18.34
CA SER A 80 -9.77 14.15 17.83
C SER A 80 -10.80 14.42 18.92
N ASP A 81 -10.64 13.86 20.12
CA ASP A 81 -11.50 14.16 21.28
C ASP A 81 -11.45 15.64 21.69
N LEU A 82 -10.26 16.27 21.67
CA LEU A 82 -10.11 17.69 21.99
C LEU A 82 -10.79 18.58 20.96
N TYR A 83 -10.68 18.23 19.67
CA TYR A 83 -11.38 18.96 18.60
C TYR A 83 -12.88 18.72 18.60
N THR A 84 -13.34 17.60 19.15
CA THR A 84 -14.76 17.37 19.40
C THR A 84 -15.28 18.33 20.47
N LEU A 85 -14.52 18.49 21.57
CA LEU A 85 -14.88 19.41 22.65
C LEU A 85 -14.84 20.89 22.24
N SER A 86 -13.98 21.25 21.29
CA SER A 86 -13.87 22.63 20.77
C SER A 86 -14.73 22.93 19.55
N ASP A 87 -15.58 21.99 19.11
CA ASP A 87 -16.42 22.11 17.90
C ASP A 87 -15.63 22.39 16.61
N GLN A 88 -14.43 21.80 16.51
CA GLN A 88 -13.50 21.94 15.38
C GLN A 88 -13.18 20.62 14.69
N LEU A 89 -13.91 19.55 15.04
CA LEU A 89 -13.62 18.18 14.59
C LEU A 89 -13.58 18.06 13.06
N GLU A 90 -14.63 18.50 12.37
CA GLU A 90 -14.73 18.42 10.90
C GLU A 90 -13.74 19.33 10.16
N GLU A 91 -13.26 20.40 10.82
CA GLU A 91 -12.29 21.33 10.25
C GLU A 91 -10.85 20.81 10.38
N LYS A 92 -10.51 20.22 11.53
CA LYS A 92 -9.12 19.87 11.87
C LYS A 92 -8.78 18.41 11.59
N VAL A 93 -9.73 17.50 11.75
CA VAL A 93 -9.43 16.06 11.72
C VAL A 93 -9.74 15.50 10.33
N PRO A 94 -8.73 14.94 9.63
CA PRO A 94 -8.96 14.37 8.32
C PRO A 94 -9.63 13.00 8.39
N LYS A 95 -10.59 12.78 7.49
CA LYS A 95 -11.16 11.45 7.20
C LYS A 95 -10.42 10.73 6.08
N PHE A 96 -9.81 11.50 5.18
CA PHE A 96 -9.20 11.02 3.95
C PHE A 96 -7.91 11.77 3.65
N VAL A 97 -6.84 11.05 3.32
CA VAL A 97 -5.54 11.62 2.93
C VAL A 97 -5.15 11.05 1.57
N PRO A 98 -5.21 11.87 0.51
CA PRO A 98 -4.77 11.45 -0.81
C PRO A 98 -3.24 11.51 -0.90
N PHE A 99 -2.63 10.48 -1.48
CA PHE A 99 -1.22 10.42 -1.83
C PHE A 99 -1.08 10.28 -3.34
N ARG A 100 0.01 10.85 -3.86
CA ARG A 100 0.46 10.63 -5.23
C ARG A 100 1.91 10.19 -5.22
N GLY A 101 2.20 9.04 -5.79
CA GLY A 101 3.56 8.52 -5.85
C GLY A 101 3.61 7.04 -6.21
N ASN A 102 4.79 6.46 -6.08
CA ASN A 102 4.98 5.02 -6.24
C ASN A 102 4.31 4.30 -5.05
N VAL A 103 3.44 3.33 -5.34
CA VAL A 103 2.64 2.62 -4.31
C VAL A 103 3.52 2.01 -3.21
N GLY A 104 4.70 1.46 -3.56
CA GLY A 104 5.63 0.92 -2.58
C GLY A 104 6.16 1.98 -1.60
N LYS A 105 6.57 3.15 -2.11
CA LYS A 105 6.99 4.28 -1.27
C LYS A 105 5.84 4.84 -0.43
N VAL A 106 4.65 4.99 -1.04
CA VAL A 106 3.46 5.46 -0.34
C VAL A 106 3.06 4.51 0.78
N ARG A 107 3.06 3.19 0.54
CA ARG A 107 2.76 2.17 1.54
C ARG A 107 3.70 2.27 2.74
N ARG A 108 4.98 2.58 2.50
CA ARG A 108 5.98 2.82 3.55
C ARG A 108 5.60 4.05 4.39
N VAL A 109 5.29 5.17 3.75
CA VAL A 109 4.84 6.40 4.42
C VAL A 109 3.53 6.19 5.21
N VAL A 110 2.59 5.41 4.67
CA VAL A 110 1.35 5.03 5.35
C VAL A 110 1.62 4.19 6.60
N GLY A 111 2.56 3.25 6.51
CA GLY A 111 3.05 2.49 7.66
C GLY A 111 3.53 3.40 8.80
N GLU A 112 4.21 4.49 8.46
CA GLU A 112 4.69 5.47 9.43
C GLU A 112 3.60 6.26 10.12
N VAL A 113 2.63 6.75 9.36
CA VAL A 113 1.48 7.45 9.91
C VAL A 113 0.77 6.54 10.93
N ARG A 114 0.60 5.27 10.60
CA ARG A 114 0.00 4.28 11.49
C ARG A 114 0.85 4.04 12.74
N ASN A 115 2.15 3.78 12.58
CA ASN A 115 3.06 3.53 13.70
C ASN A 115 3.05 4.71 14.69
N GLU A 116 3.13 5.94 14.18
CA GLU A 116 3.12 7.14 15.02
C GLU A 116 1.80 7.32 15.78
N ILE A 117 0.66 7.09 15.12
CA ILE A 117 -0.66 7.14 15.80
C ILE A 117 -0.73 6.10 16.92
N GLU A 118 -0.27 4.87 16.67
CA GLU A 118 -0.25 3.80 17.68
C GLU A 118 0.67 4.13 18.87
N ILE A 119 1.85 4.72 18.59
CA ILE A 119 2.79 5.18 19.64
C ILE A 119 2.16 6.28 20.49
N GLN A 120 1.56 7.31 19.88
CA GLN A 120 1.02 8.47 20.61
C GLN A 120 -0.26 8.14 21.37
N THR A 121 -1.10 7.24 20.85
CA THR A 121 -2.35 6.84 21.52
C THR A 121 -2.16 5.74 22.57
N GLY A 122 -1.07 4.96 22.50
CA GLY A 122 -0.84 3.82 23.39
C GLY A 122 -1.86 2.68 23.20
N HIS A 123 -2.63 2.71 22.11
CA HIS A 123 -3.68 1.73 21.80
C HIS A 123 -3.40 1.07 20.46
N GLY A 124 -3.66 -0.25 20.38
CA GLY A 124 -3.54 -0.96 19.11
C GLY A 124 -4.57 -0.46 18.09
N THR A 125 -4.08 0.23 17.06
CA THR A 125 -4.90 0.74 15.96
C THR A 125 -5.22 -0.39 14.99
N ARG A 126 -6.46 -0.49 14.50
CA ARG A 126 -6.78 -1.47 13.45
C ARG A 126 -6.31 -0.92 12.12
N TYR A 127 -5.41 -1.64 11.47
CA TYR A 127 -4.93 -1.30 10.13
C TYR A 127 -5.45 -2.29 9.10
N ILE A 128 -6.07 -1.76 8.04
CA ILE A 128 -6.75 -2.53 7.00
C ILE A 128 -6.16 -2.12 5.66
N VAL A 129 -5.74 -3.09 4.85
CA VAL A 129 -5.45 -2.84 3.43
C VAL A 129 -6.71 -3.21 2.66
N ALA A 130 -7.30 -2.24 1.98
CA ALA A 130 -8.45 -2.49 1.12
C ALA A 130 -7.96 -3.26 -0.11
N GLU A 131 -8.48 -4.47 -0.29
CA GLU A 131 -8.19 -5.31 -1.45
C GLU A 131 -9.46 -5.54 -2.27
N LYS A 132 -9.28 -6.03 -3.51
CA LYS A 132 -10.39 -6.60 -4.26
C LYS A 132 -10.91 -7.80 -3.49
N PRO A 133 -12.16 -7.77 -3.02
CA PRO A 133 -12.69 -8.86 -2.25
C PRO A 133 -12.78 -10.13 -3.10
N ARG A 134 -12.46 -11.26 -2.48
CA ARG A 134 -12.56 -12.59 -3.09
C ARG A 134 -13.74 -13.32 -2.48
N TYR A 135 -14.93 -12.94 -2.90
CA TYR A 135 -16.14 -13.65 -2.51
C TYR A 135 -16.44 -14.79 -3.48
N LYS A 136 -16.88 -15.93 -2.96
CA LYS A 136 -17.64 -16.87 -3.77
C LYS A 136 -18.99 -16.20 -4.05
N GLU A 137 -19.34 -16.06 -5.33
CA GLU A 137 -20.51 -15.31 -5.82
C GLU A 137 -21.83 -15.73 -5.10
N ASP A 138 -21.89 -16.94 -4.56
CA ASP A 138 -23.08 -17.51 -3.93
C ASP A 138 -23.27 -17.14 -2.43
N LEU A 139 -22.28 -16.50 -1.79
CA LEU A 139 -22.24 -16.37 -0.32
C LEU A 139 -22.08 -14.94 0.21
N TYR A 140 -21.80 -13.94 -0.63
CA TYR A 140 -21.51 -12.60 -0.15
C TYR A 140 -22.49 -11.54 -0.65
N PRO A 141 -23.04 -10.69 0.24
CA PRO A 141 -24.07 -9.71 -0.10
C PRO A 141 -23.59 -8.47 -0.89
N GLY A 142 -22.42 -8.56 -1.55
CA GLY A 142 -21.87 -7.54 -2.45
C GLY A 142 -20.92 -6.53 -1.81
N ASP A 143 -20.36 -5.66 -2.65
CA ASP A 143 -19.27 -4.73 -2.30
C ASP A 143 -19.65 -3.68 -1.22
N ASP A 144 -20.93 -3.31 -1.10
CA ASP A 144 -21.38 -2.39 -0.04
C ASP A 144 -21.22 -3.01 1.35
N PHE A 145 -21.52 -4.30 1.51
CA PHE A 145 -21.36 -4.97 2.80
C PHE A 145 -19.89 -5.05 3.20
N TYR A 146 -18.99 -5.27 2.25
CA TYR A 146 -17.55 -5.25 2.50
C TYR A 146 -17.07 -3.92 3.09
N VAL A 147 -17.42 -2.83 2.41
CA VAL A 147 -17.03 -1.50 2.87
C VAL A 147 -17.71 -1.19 4.20
N ARG A 148 -19.01 -1.47 4.33
CA ARG A 148 -19.74 -1.23 5.57
C ARG A 148 -19.16 -2.01 6.74
N ASP A 149 -18.78 -3.27 6.57
CA ASP A 149 -18.16 -4.07 7.61
C ASP A 149 -16.86 -3.41 8.11
N ILE A 150 -16.03 -2.87 7.22
CA ILE A 150 -14.84 -2.10 7.58
C ILE A 150 -15.21 -0.89 8.45
N PHE A 151 -16.26 -0.16 8.11
CA PHE A 151 -16.75 0.95 8.95
C PHE A 151 -17.31 0.44 10.28
N THR A 152 -18.06 -0.65 10.34
CA THR A 152 -18.55 -1.18 11.64
C THR A 152 -17.43 -1.60 12.59
N LEU A 153 -16.22 -1.89 12.09
CA LEU A 153 -15.06 -2.18 12.93
C LEU A 153 -14.59 -0.98 13.75
N GLY A 154 -14.76 0.25 13.27
CA GLY A 154 -14.35 1.48 13.98
C GLY A 154 -15.33 1.91 15.07
N GLU A 155 -16.58 1.45 15.01
CA GLU A 155 -17.58 1.70 16.05
C GLU A 155 -17.25 0.94 17.36
N LYS A 156 -16.42 -0.12 17.28
CA LYS A 156 -16.03 -0.96 18.43
C LYS A 156 -14.88 -0.37 19.29
N ASN A 157 -14.80 0.95 19.41
CA ASN A 157 -13.85 1.70 20.27
C ASN A 157 -12.35 1.55 19.95
N ARG A 158 -11.99 1.29 18.69
CA ARG A 158 -10.60 1.46 18.22
C ARG A 158 -10.60 2.23 16.90
N PRO A 159 -9.73 3.24 16.74
CA PRO A 159 -9.58 3.90 15.45
C PRO A 159 -9.19 2.89 14.37
N VAL A 160 -9.78 3.07 13.19
CA VAL A 160 -9.49 2.23 12.01
C VAL A 160 -8.75 3.07 10.98
N ILE A 161 -7.55 2.62 10.62
CA ILE A 161 -6.77 3.15 9.51
C ILE A 161 -6.93 2.22 8.33
N VAL A 162 -7.36 2.75 7.19
CA VAL A 162 -7.49 1.99 5.95
C VAL A 162 -6.49 2.51 4.93
N PHE A 163 -5.69 1.62 4.36
CA PHE A 163 -4.90 1.91 3.17
C PHE A 163 -5.68 1.48 1.92
N LEU A 164 -5.93 2.42 1.02
CA LEU A 164 -6.70 2.22 -0.20
C LEU A 164 -5.82 2.49 -1.43
N ASP A 165 -5.43 1.44 -2.14
CA ASP A 165 -4.82 1.56 -3.46
C ASP A 165 -5.93 1.60 -4.53
N CYS A 166 -6.31 2.81 -4.93
CA CYS A 166 -7.45 3.02 -5.84
C CYS A 166 -7.24 2.38 -7.22
N ASP A 167 -6.00 2.04 -7.60
CA ASP A 167 -5.72 1.39 -8.89
C ASP A 167 -5.81 -0.13 -8.80
N SER A 168 -5.66 -0.70 -7.60
CA SER A 168 -5.72 -2.15 -7.35
C SER A 168 -7.11 -2.65 -6.93
N VAL A 169 -8.01 -1.73 -6.58
CA VAL A 169 -9.36 -2.04 -6.10
C VAL A 169 -10.41 -1.59 -7.14
N PRO A 170 -11.50 -2.36 -7.37
CA PRO A 170 -12.59 -1.93 -8.25
C PRO A 170 -13.12 -0.53 -7.93
N GLN A 171 -13.41 0.27 -8.97
CA GLN A 171 -13.86 1.65 -8.82
C GLN A 171 -15.10 1.79 -7.93
N ASN A 172 -16.05 0.86 -8.05
CA ASN A 172 -17.27 0.87 -7.25
C ASN A 172 -16.99 0.71 -5.74
N ILE A 173 -15.94 -0.02 -5.34
CA ILE A 173 -15.52 -0.10 -3.94
C ILE A 173 -14.92 1.24 -3.49
N VAL A 174 -14.13 1.90 -4.33
CA VAL A 174 -13.59 3.23 -4.05
C VAL A 174 -14.72 4.24 -3.83
N ASP A 175 -15.73 4.21 -4.71
CA ASP A 175 -16.92 5.08 -4.61
C ASP A 175 -17.71 4.80 -3.32
N LEU A 176 -17.87 3.53 -2.93
CA LEU A 176 -18.51 3.14 -1.68
C LEU A 176 -17.72 3.64 -0.46
N PHE A 177 -16.39 3.52 -0.44
CA PHE A 177 -15.56 4.08 0.64
C PHE A 177 -15.81 5.58 0.80
N ILE A 178 -15.84 6.33 -0.30
CA ILE A 178 -16.12 7.77 -0.28
C ILE A 178 -17.52 8.03 0.28
N LEU A 179 -18.53 7.30 -0.18
CA LEU A 179 -19.91 7.48 0.24
C LEU A 179 -20.11 7.20 1.74
N HIS A 180 -19.44 6.18 2.28
CA HIS A 180 -19.46 5.88 3.71
C HIS A 180 -18.66 6.92 4.51
N LEU A 181 -17.51 7.37 4.02
CA LEU A 181 -16.70 8.40 4.69
C LEU A 181 -17.39 9.75 4.82
N VAL A 182 -18.18 10.17 3.83
CA VAL A 182 -18.94 11.43 3.91
C VAL A 182 -19.87 11.44 5.12
N LYS A 183 -20.39 10.28 5.52
CA LYS A 183 -21.31 10.12 6.66
C LYS A 183 -20.58 9.77 7.97
N ALA A 184 -19.31 9.40 7.90
CA ALA A 184 -18.54 8.97 9.05
C ALA A 184 -18.07 10.16 9.89
N THR A 185 -18.04 9.96 11.21
CA THR A 185 -17.47 10.93 12.16
C THR A 185 -15.93 10.92 12.05
N PRO A 186 -15.28 12.09 11.89
CA PRO A 186 -13.82 12.18 11.91
C PRO A 186 -13.21 11.64 13.21
N GLY A 187 -11.96 11.19 13.16
CA GLY A 187 -11.25 10.62 14.32
C GLY A 187 -11.55 9.15 14.60
N ARG A 188 -12.66 8.61 14.09
CA ARG A 188 -12.95 7.16 14.16
C ARG A 188 -12.31 6.38 13.02
N TYR A 189 -12.15 7.02 11.86
CA TYR A 189 -11.60 6.43 10.65
C TYR A 189 -10.61 7.38 9.99
N LEU A 190 -9.55 6.80 9.44
CA LEU A 190 -8.58 7.51 8.60
C LEU A 190 -8.30 6.66 7.36
N VAL A 191 -8.70 7.16 6.19
CA VAL A 191 -8.42 6.50 4.91
C VAL A 191 -7.23 7.17 4.25
N LEU A 192 -6.16 6.41 4.07
CA LEU A 192 -4.91 6.81 3.42
C LEU A 192 -4.92 6.20 2.02
N ALA A 193 -5.15 7.03 0.99
CA ALA A 193 -5.45 6.55 -0.35
C ALA A 193 -4.37 6.94 -1.36
N THR A 194 -4.05 6.05 -2.31
CA THR A 194 -3.10 6.33 -3.39
C THR A 194 -3.69 6.01 -4.75
N SER A 195 -3.30 6.79 -5.77
CA SER A 195 -3.54 6.48 -7.17
C SER A 195 -2.43 7.08 -8.04
N ALA A 196 -2.08 6.38 -9.11
CA ALA A 196 -1.25 6.87 -10.20
C ALA A 196 -2.01 7.86 -11.10
N LYS A 197 -3.35 7.82 -11.09
CA LYS A 197 -4.21 8.73 -11.86
C LYS A 197 -4.39 10.05 -11.11
N ASN A 198 -4.67 11.13 -11.85
CA ASN A 198 -5.06 12.40 -11.24
C ASN A 198 -6.39 12.21 -10.51
N TRP A 199 -6.34 12.16 -9.18
CA TRP A 199 -7.50 12.07 -8.32
C TRP A 199 -7.68 13.35 -7.52
N THR A 200 -8.91 13.86 -7.46
CA THR A 200 -9.32 14.98 -6.61
C THR A 200 -10.23 14.49 -5.50
N VAL A 201 -9.93 14.84 -4.26
CA VAL A 201 -10.76 14.47 -3.11
C VAL A 201 -12.08 15.23 -3.19
N PRO A 202 -13.24 14.55 -3.05
CA PRO A 202 -14.52 15.22 -2.90
C PRO A 202 -14.48 16.24 -1.76
N ALA A 203 -14.95 17.48 -2.01
CA ALA A 203 -14.97 18.54 -1.01
C ALA A 203 -15.77 18.17 0.26
N SER A 204 -16.73 17.25 0.13
CA SER A 204 -17.56 16.72 1.21
C SER A 204 -16.82 15.85 2.23
N LEU A 205 -15.57 15.47 1.96
CA LEU A 205 -14.77 14.66 2.91
C LEU A 205 -14.10 15.50 4.00
N GLY A 206 -14.24 16.82 3.96
CA GLY A 206 -13.84 17.75 5.04
C GLY A 206 -12.33 17.71 5.35
N GLY A 207 -11.96 18.30 6.48
CA GLY A 207 -10.59 18.33 6.98
C GLY A 207 -9.76 19.55 6.53
N PRO A 208 -8.48 19.59 6.92
CA PRO A 208 -7.59 20.70 6.64
C PRO A 208 -7.54 21.03 5.15
N SER A 209 -7.60 22.33 4.81
CA SER A 209 -7.53 22.81 3.41
C SER A 209 -6.32 22.26 2.64
N GLY A 210 -5.22 21.94 3.35
CA GLY A 210 -4.02 21.31 2.81
C GLY A 210 -4.20 19.89 2.25
N LEU A 211 -5.27 19.18 2.61
CA LEU A 211 -5.56 17.80 2.17
C LEU A 211 -6.55 17.72 1.00
N SER A 212 -6.99 18.88 0.48
CA SER A 212 -7.79 18.97 -0.75
C SER A 212 -7.04 18.49 -2.00
N LYS A 213 -5.70 18.44 -1.93
CA LYS A 213 -4.82 17.98 -3.01
C LYS A 213 -4.00 16.76 -2.56
N PRO A 214 -3.68 15.84 -3.49
CA PRO A 214 -2.78 14.73 -3.20
C PRO A 214 -1.43 15.18 -2.66
N LEU A 215 -1.00 14.59 -1.54
CA LEU A 215 0.35 14.74 -1.01
C LEU A 215 1.33 14.01 -1.93
N GLN A 216 2.20 14.78 -2.60
CA GLN A 216 3.18 14.22 -3.50
C GLN A 216 4.32 13.54 -2.73
N ILE A 217 4.43 12.23 -2.92
CA ILE A 217 5.60 11.42 -2.55
C ILE A 217 6.50 11.35 -3.80
N PRO A 218 7.77 11.79 -3.71
CA PRO A 218 8.72 11.69 -4.79
C PRO A 218 8.84 10.25 -5.30
N THR A 219 8.56 10.06 -6.58
CA THR A 219 8.66 8.76 -7.28
C THR A 219 10.11 8.44 -7.63
N LEU A 220 10.86 9.46 -8.06
CA LEU A 220 12.24 9.31 -8.47
C LEU A 220 13.13 8.96 -7.26
N PRO A 221 14.05 8.00 -7.39
CA PRO A 221 14.96 7.65 -6.32
C PRO A 221 15.95 8.79 -6.04
N THR A 222 16.22 9.05 -4.77
CA THR A 222 17.26 9.99 -4.31
C THR A 222 18.66 9.46 -4.65
N ILE A 223 19.69 10.31 -4.54
CA ILE A 223 21.09 9.87 -4.69
C ILE A 223 21.44 8.74 -3.72
N LYS A 224 20.94 8.80 -2.48
CA LYS A 224 21.16 7.78 -1.45
C LYS A 224 20.49 6.45 -1.81
N GLU A 225 19.27 6.49 -2.35
CA GLU A 225 18.58 5.30 -2.83
C GLU A 225 19.28 4.69 -4.06
N ARG A 226 19.68 5.51 -5.02
CA ARG A 226 20.43 5.04 -6.20
C ARG A 226 21.77 4.41 -5.81
N ARG A 227 22.46 5.00 -4.84
CA ARG A 227 23.69 4.43 -4.27
C ARG A 227 23.46 3.05 -3.67
N LYS A 228 22.45 2.89 -2.80
CA LYS A 228 22.09 1.58 -2.22
C LYS A 228 21.73 0.55 -3.28
N LEU A 229 21.05 0.96 -4.35
CA LEU A 229 20.73 0.09 -5.48
C LEU A 229 22.00 -0.37 -6.21
N ILE A 230 22.97 0.52 -6.43
CA ILE A 230 24.27 0.17 -7.03
C ILE A 230 25.01 -0.82 -6.10
N GLU A 231 25.12 -0.50 -4.80
CA GLU A 231 25.74 -1.39 -3.80
C GLU A 231 25.09 -2.78 -3.78
N ALA A 232 23.75 -2.86 -3.83
CA ALA A 232 23.04 -4.13 -3.88
C ALA A 232 23.34 -4.91 -5.18
N CYS A 233 23.38 -4.21 -6.32
CA CYS A 233 23.67 -4.82 -7.62
C CYS A 233 25.11 -5.33 -7.75
N THR A 234 26.05 -4.73 -7.02
CA THR A 234 27.48 -5.11 -7.03
C THR A 234 27.89 -5.96 -5.83
N SER A 235 26.98 -6.26 -4.91
CA SER A 235 27.25 -7.02 -3.69
C SER A 235 27.81 -8.43 -3.92
N ALA A 236 27.54 -9.02 -5.09
CA ALA A 236 28.03 -10.34 -5.48
C ALA A 236 29.35 -10.29 -6.28
N TRP A 237 29.95 -9.11 -6.45
CA TRP A 237 31.24 -8.97 -7.13
C TRP A 237 32.35 -9.32 -6.13
N ASP A 238 33.36 -10.04 -6.59
CA ASP A 238 34.52 -10.38 -5.75
C ASP A 238 35.28 -9.11 -5.30
N GLU A 239 35.38 -8.11 -6.18
CA GLU A 239 35.87 -6.77 -5.84
C GLU A 239 34.75 -5.73 -6.05
N PRO A 240 34.00 -5.34 -4.98
CA PRO A 240 32.95 -4.35 -5.08
C PRO A 240 33.53 -2.94 -5.31
N PRO A 241 32.79 -2.04 -5.97
CA PRO A 241 33.25 -0.68 -6.21
C PRO A 241 33.49 0.06 -4.90
N GLY A 242 34.59 0.83 -4.86
CA GLY A 242 34.90 1.69 -3.73
C GLY A 242 33.88 2.83 -3.56
N GLU A 243 33.91 3.45 -2.37
CA GLU A 243 33.03 4.53 -1.94
C GLU A 243 32.94 5.71 -2.94
N GLU A 244 34.07 6.07 -3.54
CA GLU A 244 34.16 7.14 -4.54
C GLU A 244 33.35 6.82 -5.79
N ILE A 245 33.51 5.60 -6.34
CA ILE A 245 32.79 5.16 -7.54
C ILE A 245 31.29 5.09 -7.25
N LEU A 246 30.91 4.55 -6.08
CA LEU A 246 29.52 4.50 -5.65
C LEU A 246 28.89 5.88 -5.60
N TYR A 247 29.58 6.87 -5.03
CA TYR A 247 29.10 8.24 -4.95
C TYR A 247 28.98 8.90 -6.33
N VAL A 248 30.03 8.82 -7.16
CA VAL A 248 30.04 9.38 -8.51
C VAL A 248 28.93 8.78 -9.35
N MET A 249 28.75 7.46 -9.31
CA MET A 249 27.75 6.78 -10.12
C MET A 249 26.33 6.99 -9.60
N ALA A 250 26.12 7.07 -8.29
CA ALA A 250 24.83 7.46 -7.73
C ALA A 250 24.41 8.87 -8.18
N ASN A 251 25.36 9.78 -8.35
CA ASN A 251 25.08 11.10 -8.90
C ASN A 251 24.76 11.04 -10.40
N ARG A 252 25.65 10.42 -11.20
CA ARG A 252 25.51 10.38 -12.68
C ARG A 252 24.32 9.57 -13.19
N THR A 253 23.87 8.57 -12.44
CA THR A 253 22.63 7.83 -12.73
C THR A 253 21.36 8.69 -12.65
N ALA A 254 21.46 9.96 -12.21
CA ALA A 254 20.38 10.93 -12.37
C ALA A 254 19.92 11.09 -13.84
N ALA A 255 20.83 10.88 -14.81
CA ALA A 255 20.50 10.90 -16.23
C ALA A 255 19.46 9.82 -16.62
N LEU A 256 19.34 8.75 -15.83
CA LEU A 256 18.42 7.64 -16.10
C LEU A 256 17.00 7.90 -15.52
N LEU A 257 16.80 9.00 -14.78
CA LEU A 257 15.54 9.28 -14.09
C LEU A 257 14.38 9.69 -15.01
N HIS A 258 14.69 10.19 -16.21
CA HIS A 258 13.69 10.67 -17.15
C HIS A 258 13.17 9.57 -18.09
N ARG A 259 13.65 8.34 -17.92
CA ARG A 259 13.32 7.21 -18.80
C ARG A 259 12.00 6.58 -18.42
N GLU A 260 11.32 6.02 -19.43
CA GLU A 260 10.06 5.28 -19.23
C GLU A 260 10.29 3.92 -18.53
N THR A 261 11.52 3.41 -18.57
CA THR A 261 11.94 2.17 -17.89
C THR A 261 12.16 2.37 -16.40
N SER A 262 11.98 1.31 -15.61
CA SER A 262 12.23 1.37 -14.16
C SER A 262 13.69 1.71 -13.89
N VAL A 263 13.93 2.74 -13.05
CA VAL A 263 15.28 3.17 -12.65
C VAL A 263 16.10 2.02 -12.04
N GLU A 264 15.44 1.08 -11.36
CA GLU A 264 16.10 -0.12 -10.82
C GLU A 264 16.63 -1.04 -11.91
N GLN A 265 15.87 -1.23 -13.00
CA GLN A 265 16.29 -2.04 -14.14
C GLN A 265 17.45 -1.39 -14.90
N GLU A 266 17.40 -0.06 -15.07
CA GLU A 266 18.46 0.71 -15.72
C GLU A 266 19.76 0.65 -14.89
N ILE A 267 19.68 0.86 -13.57
CA ILE A 267 20.84 0.73 -12.68
C ILE A 267 21.38 -0.70 -12.68
N GLY A 268 20.52 -1.72 -12.65
CA GLY A 268 20.94 -3.11 -12.76
C GLY A 268 21.64 -3.42 -14.09
N THR A 269 21.17 -2.82 -15.19
CA THR A 269 21.79 -2.94 -16.52
C THR A 269 23.15 -2.25 -16.57
N LEU A 270 23.25 -1.05 -15.99
CA LEU A 270 24.51 -0.32 -15.84
C LEU A 270 25.57 -1.15 -15.11
N CYS A 271 25.22 -1.73 -13.96
CA CYS A 271 26.16 -2.54 -13.18
C CYS A 271 26.66 -3.73 -14.03
N LYS A 272 25.75 -4.46 -14.68
CA LYS A 272 26.10 -5.61 -15.54
C LYS A 272 27.01 -5.21 -16.71
N LEU A 273 26.75 -4.06 -17.35
CA LEU A 273 27.56 -3.57 -18.45
C LEU A 273 28.95 -3.11 -17.98
N ALA A 274 29.03 -2.38 -16.86
CA ALA A 274 30.31 -1.96 -16.30
C ALA A 274 31.22 -3.18 -15.99
N TYR A 275 30.66 -4.22 -15.36
CA TYR A 275 31.38 -5.46 -15.10
C TYR A 275 31.82 -6.17 -16.39
N ARG A 276 30.93 -6.23 -17.38
CA ARG A 276 31.26 -6.82 -18.69
C ARG A 276 32.42 -6.09 -19.37
N ILE A 277 32.42 -4.76 -19.36
CA ILE A 277 33.50 -3.96 -19.95
C ILE A 277 34.82 -4.23 -19.20
N GLY A 278 34.79 -4.29 -17.87
CA GLY A 278 35.96 -4.65 -17.06
C GLY A 278 36.52 -6.04 -17.41
N LEU A 279 35.64 -7.04 -17.49
CA LEU A 279 36.01 -8.41 -17.89
C LEU A 279 36.63 -8.46 -19.30
N GLU A 280 36.03 -7.76 -20.27
CA GLU A 280 36.53 -7.72 -21.65
C GLU A 280 37.91 -7.05 -21.75
N LEU A 281 38.16 -6.00 -20.96
CA LEU A 281 39.48 -5.36 -20.90
C LEU A 281 40.52 -6.28 -20.30
N HIS A 282 40.19 -6.91 -19.17
CA HIS A 282 41.07 -7.88 -18.52
C HIS A 282 41.41 -9.05 -19.46
N GLU A 283 40.44 -9.57 -20.20
CA GLU A 283 40.67 -10.63 -21.18
C GLU A 283 41.60 -10.16 -22.32
N LYS A 284 41.41 -8.94 -22.83
CA LYS A 284 42.29 -8.35 -23.86
C LYS A 284 43.72 -8.20 -23.35
N GLU A 285 43.92 -7.78 -22.12
CA GLU A 285 45.25 -7.64 -21.50
C GLU A 285 45.93 -9.00 -21.33
N ARG A 286 45.21 -10.01 -20.85
CA ARG A 286 45.72 -11.39 -20.74
C ARG A 286 46.12 -12.00 -22.08
N ARG A 287 45.32 -11.76 -23.13
CA ARG A 287 45.66 -12.18 -24.50
C ARG A 287 46.97 -11.54 -24.98
N ARG A 288 47.18 -10.25 -24.70
CA ARG A 288 48.44 -9.54 -25.04
C ARG A 288 49.64 -10.05 -24.23
N ALA A 289 49.43 -10.41 -22.97
CA ALA A 289 50.46 -10.96 -22.09
C ALA A 289 50.80 -12.44 -22.36
N GLY A 290 50.16 -13.09 -23.35
CA GLY A 290 50.40 -14.50 -23.67
C GLY A 290 49.84 -15.49 -22.65
N THR A 291 48.94 -15.06 -21.76
CA THR A 291 48.31 -15.91 -20.72
C THR A 291 46.84 -16.25 -21.02
N GLY A 292 46.42 -16.10 -22.29
CA GLY A 292 45.08 -16.46 -22.76
C GLY A 292 44.85 -17.97 -22.62
N GLY A 293 43.80 -18.38 -21.90
CA GLY A 293 43.39 -19.78 -21.79
C GLY A 293 43.25 -20.33 -20.35
N LYS A 294 43.80 -19.65 -19.33
CA LYS A 294 43.48 -20.02 -17.93
C LYS A 294 42.11 -19.45 -17.52
N LYS A 295 41.40 -20.13 -16.63
CA LYS A 295 40.17 -19.62 -15.99
C LYS A 295 40.42 -18.22 -15.42
N ILE A 296 39.46 -17.30 -15.59
CA ILE A 296 39.48 -15.98 -14.95
C ILE A 296 38.77 -16.13 -13.61
N HIS A 297 39.43 -15.72 -12.54
CA HIS A 297 38.81 -15.59 -11.21
C HIS A 297 38.22 -14.18 -11.09
N GLY A 298 37.06 -14.02 -10.45
CA GLY A 298 36.41 -12.70 -10.42
C GLY A 298 37.20 -11.67 -9.60
N GLU A 299 38.00 -12.11 -8.64
CA GLU A 299 39.02 -11.29 -7.94
C GLU A 299 40.05 -10.64 -8.89
N GLU A 300 40.24 -11.18 -10.10
CA GLU A 300 41.15 -10.61 -11.11
C GLU A 300 40.50 -9.46 -11.90
N ILE A 301 39.19 -9.25 -11.76
CA ILE A 301 38.41 -8.28 -12.53
C ILE A 301 38.24 -7.00 -11.72
N SER A 302 39.13 -6.04 -11.96
CA SER A 302 39.00 -4.71 -11.36
C SER A 302 38.19 -3.79 -12.27
N VAL A 303 37.01 -3.37 -11.82
CA VAL A 303 36.12 -2.48 -12.57
C VAL A 303 36.42 -1.02 -12.21
N SER A 304 37.11 -0.32 -13.10
CA SER A 304 37.49 1.09 -12.92
C SER A 304 36.31 2.04 -13.13
N LEU A 305 36.40 3.27 -12.61
CA LEU A 305 35.42 4.33 -12.86
C LEU A 305 35.15 4.55 -14.36
N LYS A 306 36.18 4.46 -15.20
CA LYS A 306 36.04 4.60 -16.64
C LYS A 306 35.10 3.54 -17.24
N ASN A 307 35.13 2.31 -16.74
CA ASN A 307 34.22 1.25 -17.21
C ASN A 307 32.76 1.57 -16.90
N TRP A 308 32.51 2.18 -15.74
CA TRP A 308 31.19 2.68 -15.36
C TRP A 308 30.73 3.83 -16.25
N GLU A 309 31.62 4.78 -16.54
CA GLU A 309 31.33 5.91 -17.42
C GLU A 309 31.02 5.45 -18.85
N ASP A 310 31.82 4.53 -19.40
CA ASP A 310 31.61 3.95 -20.73
C ASP A 310 30.28 3.17 -20.79
N ALA A 311 29.96 2.40 -19.74
CA ALA A 311 28.68 1.70 -19.64
C ALA A 311 27.50 2.66 -19.60
N LEU A 312 27.59 3.74 -18.81
CA LEU A 312 26.54 4.76 -18.72
C LEU A 312 26.37 5.48 -20.06
N ALA A 313 27.47 5.87 -20.71
CA ALA A 313 27.42 6.51 -22.02
C ALA A 313 26.75 5.60 -23.05
N SER A 314 27.05 4.29 -23.07
CA SER A 314 26.41 3.34 -23.98
C SER A 314 24.91 3.16 -23.72
N ILE A 315 24.48 3.28 -22.47
CA ILE A 315 23.07 3.24 -22.09
C ILE A 315 22.36 4.51 -22.57
N VAL A 316 22.98 5.68 -22.37
CA VAL A 316 22.44 6.99 -22.76
C VAL A 316 22.38 7.15 -24.28
N SER A 317 23.42 6.75 -25.00
CA SER A 317 23.55 6.95 -26.45
C SER A 317 22.67 6.04 -27.31
N LYS A 318 22.03 5.01 -26.75
CA LYS A 318 21.10 4.15 -27.50
C LYS A 318 19.74 4.80 -27.77
N GLU A 319 19.51 6.00 -27.26
CA GLU A 319 18.26 6.75 -27.39
C GLU A 319 18.38 7.99 -28.31
N GLU A 320 19.60 8.36 -28.75
CA GLU A 320 19.79 9.35 -29.83
C GLU A 320 19.74 8.69 -31.21
#